data_AF-A0A950GWC3-F1
#
_entry.id   AF-A0A950GWC3-F1
#
_cell.length_a   1.000
_cell.length_b   1.000
_cell.length_c   1.000
_cell.angle_alpha   90.00
_cell.angle_beta   90.00
_cell.angle_gamma   90.00
#
_symmetry.space_group_name_H-M   'P 1'
#
loop_
_entity.id
_entity.type
_entity.pdbx_description
1 polymer ?
#
loop_
_entity_poly.entity_id
_entity_poly.type
_entity_poly.pdbx_seq_one_letter_code
_entity_poly.pdbx_strand_id
1 'polypeptide(L)'
;MRAMDAAAPGSVPLADPEARPEPDASAPVSAPAHTTPTVRPTLSSPGPPGDAAPAPPALAEDPEGPPFGHATRQLLAAAVVVVVVVGLVLRFWTRSDLWLDEALTVNIARLPLHDLPSFLRRDGAPPLYYVLLHFWIELFGTSDLAVRSLSGLFGVITLPLVWVAGCRLGGRRVGLAALVLLASSPFAVRYDTEARMYALVALLTVLGFLALDRSLDRPRPGNLAALAVVTGLLLYAHYWSIYLVGTILLWLAFEAVWGRPRWRAGARASLVAVLAGCLSFVPWLPTFFFQSRHTGTPWAVP
;
A
#
# COMPACT_ATOMS: atom_id res chain seq x y z
N MET A 1 30.38 -76.03 -2.37
CA MET A 1 29.88 -74.64 -2.33
C MET A 1 29.33 -74.36 -3.73
N ARG A 2 27.99 -74.33 -3.87
CA ARG A 2 27.25 -74.42 -5.15
C ARG A 2 26.87 -73.02 -5.67
N ALA A 3 27.08 -72.81 -6.98
CA ALA A 3 26.22 -72.18 -8.01
C ALA A 3 25.73 -70.73 -7.84
N MET A 4 25.52 -69.88 -8.85
CA MET A 4 25.68 -69.89 -10.32
C MET A 4 25.41 -68.45 -10.83
N ASP A 5 26.17 -67.99 -11.84
CA ASP A 5 25.80 -67.37 -13.14
C ASP A 5 24.48 -66.56 -13.31
N ALA A 6 24.30 -65.63 -14.26
CA ALA A 6 25.12 -64.81 -15.16
C ALA A 6 24.13 -64.01 -16.04
N ALA A 7 24.49 -62.76 -16.36
CA ALA A 7 24.35 -62.09 -17.66
C ALA A 7 22.97 -61.72 -18.28
N ALA A 8 22.89 -60.44 -18.68
CA ALA A 8 22.03 -59.86 -19.74
C ALA A 8 22.53 -60.29 -21.14
N PRO A 9 21.79 -60.13 -22.27
CA PRO A 9 21.62 -58.83 -22.95
C PRO A 9 20.33 -58.68 -23.81
N GLY A 10 20.15 -57.54 -24.49
CA GLY A 10 19.10 -57.32 -25.51
C GLY A 10 19.60 -57.45 -26.96
N SER A 11 18.68 -57.58 -27.94
CA SER A 11 18.71 -57.00 -29.31
C SER A 11 17.64 -57.57 -30.30
N VAL A 12 16.78 -56.66 -30.82
CA VAL A 12 16.24 -56.45 -32.21
C VAL A 12 15.50 -57.62 -33.00
N PRO A 13 14.94 -57.41 -34.22
CA PRO A 13 13.51 -57.22 -34.60
C PRO A 13 12.88 -58.35 -35.46
N LEU A 14 11.59 -58.24 -35.86
CA LEU A 14 11.02 -58.96 -37.02
C LEU A 14 9.71 -58.30 -37.55
N ALA A 15 9.49 -58.42 -38.85
CA ALA A 15 8.48 -57.74 -39.67
C ALA A 15 7.39 -58.68 -40.24
N ASP A 16 6.20 -58.09 -40.51
CA ASP A 16 5.13 -58.34 -41.50
C ASP A 16 4.55 -59.75 -41.80
N PRO A 17 3.24 -59.83 -42.12
CA PRO A 17 2.87 -59.98 -43.54
C PRO A 17 1.52 -59.36 -44.03
N GLU A 18 1.52 -59.05 -45.34
CA GLU A 18 0.44 -59.23 -46.36
C GLU A 18 -0.80 -58.29 -46.50
N ALA A 19 -0.75 -57.50 -47.59
CA ALA A 19 -1.62 -57.48 -48.79
C ALA A 19 -3.15 -57.16 -48.76
N ARG A 20 -3.49 -56.19 -49.63
CA ARG A 20 -4.75 -55.59 -50.17
C ARG A 20 -5.76 -56.60 -50.80
N PRO A 21 -7.01 -56.27 -51.26
CA PRO A 21 -7.53 -54.97 -51.78
C PRO A 21 -9.03 -54.58 -51.52
N GLU A 22 -9.41 -53.38 -51.97
CA GLU A 22 -10.81 -52.89 -52.12
C GLU A 22 -11.61 -53.69 -53.18
N PRO A 23 -12.96 -53.64 -53.10
CA PRO A 23 -13.71 -53.17 -54.28
C PRO A 23 -14.97 -52.33 -53.98
N ASP A 24 -15.08 -51.24 -54.75
CA ASP A 24 -16.18 -50.75 -55.61
C ASP A 24 -17.68 -50.78 -55.23
N ALA A 25 -18.35 -49.77 -55.79
CA ALA A 25 -19.69 -49.24 -55.62
C ALA A 25 -20.90 -50.16 -55.93
N SER A 26 -22.07 -49.85 -55.32
CA SER A 26 -23.33 -49.53 -56.04
C SER A 26 -24.61 -49.61 -55.16
N ALA A 27 -25.24 -48.45 -54.91
CA ALA A 27 -26.69 -48.14 -55.05
C ALA A 27 -27.78 -48.96 -54.26
N PRO A 28 -29.09 -48.60 -54.31
CA PRO A 28 -29.80 -47.95 -53.19
C PRO A 28 -31.11 -48.65 -52.74
N VAL A 29 -31.52 -48.58 -51.46
CA VAL A 29 -32.91 -48.90 -51.03
C VAL A 29 -33.38 -48.09 -49.81
N SER A 30 -34.67 -47.71 -49.87
CA SER A 30 -35.49 -46.73 -49.15
C SER A 30 -35.81 -46.91 -47.64
N ALA A 31 -36.01 -45.75 -46.97
CA ALA A 31 -36.95 -45.28 -45.93
C ALA A 31 -37.80 -46.28 -45.07
N PRO A 32 -38.17 -45.95 -43.80
CA PRO A 32 -39.25 -44.98 -43.53
C PRO A 32 -39.08 -44.06 -42.29
N ALA A 33 -40.04 -43.14 -42.18
CA ALA A 33 -40.14 -42.01 -41.26
C ALA A 33 -40.34 -42.37 -39.77
N HIS A 34 -39.76 -41.55 -38.89
CA HIS A 34 -40.29 -41.30 -37.54
C HIS A 34 -40.28 -39.81 -37.21
N THR A 35 -41.49 -39.33 -36.96
CA THR A 35 -41.86 -38.01 -36.43
C THR A 35 -41.36 -37.82 -35.00
N THR A 36 -40.79 -36.67 -34.67
CA THR A 36 -40.58 -36.21 -33.28
C THR A 36 -40.83 -34.69 -33.23
N PRO A 37 -41.55 -34.17 -32.23
CA PRO A 37 -42.38 -32.98 -32.39
C PRO A 37 -41.61 -31.65 -32.28
N THR A 38 -42.05 -30.69 -33.10
CA THR A 38 -41.66 -29.29 -33.09
C THR A 38 -42.11 -28.61 -31.79
N VAL A 39 -41.18 -28.42 -30.85
CA VAL A 39 -41.40 -27.53 -29.70
C VAL A 39 -41.29 -26.09 -30.20
N ARG A 40 -42.40 -25.35 -30.19
CA ARG A 40 -42.40 -23.89 -30.42
C ARG A 40 -41.56 -23.20 -29.33
N PRO A 41 -40.75 -22.18 -29.68
CA PRO A 41 -40.08 -21.37 -28.67
C PRO A 41 -41.13 -20.57 -27.90
N THR A 42 -41.27 -20.87 -26.61
CA THR A 42 -41.96 -19.98 -25.67
C THR A 42 -41.10 -18.73 -25.51
N LEU A 43 -41.63 -17.59 -25.95
CA LEU A 43 -41.14 -16.27 -25.58
C LEU A 43 -41.17 -16.17 -24.05
N SER A 44 -40.01 -16.31 -23.41
CA SER A 44 -39.84 -15.98 -22.01
C SER A 44 -40.03 -14.47 -21.85
N SER A 45 -41.07 -14.08 -21.10
CA SER A 45 -41.28 -12.71 -20.65
C SER A 45 -40.01 -12.13 -20.00
N PRO A 46 -39.79 -10.80 -20.04
CA PRO A 46 -38.67 -10.18 -19.35
C PRO A 46 -38.82 -10.46 -17.85
N GLY A 47 -37.80 -11.05 -17.25
CA GLY A 47 -37.73 -11.18 -15.79
C GLY A 47 -37.76 -9.80 -15.13
N PRO A 48 -38.20 -9.72 -13.86
CA PRO A 48 -38.14 -8.48 -13.10
C PRO A 48 -36.70 -7.96 -13.10
N PRO A 49 -36.48 -6.63 -13.07
CA PRO A 49 -35.13 -6.07 -13.10
C PRO A 49 -34.35 -6.66 -11.93
N GLY A 50 -33.42 -7.55 -12.27
CA GLY A 50 -32.52 -8.17 -11.31
C GLY A 50 -31.73 -7.08 -10.61
N ASP A 51 -31.60 -7.22 -9.30
CA ASP A 51 -30.88 -6.33 -8.40
C ASP A 51 -29.54 -5.91 -9.04
N ALA A 52 -29.56 -4.72 -9.65
CA ALA A 52 -28.35 -4.04 -10.04
C ALA A 52 -27.55 -3.87 -8.76
N ALA A 53 -26.35 -4.47 -8.71
CA ALA A 53 -25.43 -4.29 -7.62
C ALA A 53 -25.35 -2.78 -7.28
N PRO A 54 -25.59 -2.38 -6.01
CA PRO A 54 -25.68 -0.98 -5.67
C PRO A 54 -24.39 -0.28 -6.11
N ALA A 55 -24.56 0.79 -6.90
CA ALA A 55 -23.48 1.67 -7.27
C ALA A 55 -22.67 2.03 -6.01
N PRO A 56 -21.34 2.15 -6.09
CA PRO A 56 -20.56 2.64 -4.95
C PRO A 56 -21.21 3.95 -4.48
N PRO A 57 -21.41 4.15 -3.17
CA PRO A 57 -22.06 5.36 -2.68
C PRO A 57 -21.27 6.54 -3.25
N ALA A 58 -21.93 7.30 -4.12
CA ALA A 58 -21.46 8.63 -4.48
C ALA A 58 -21.17 9.33 -3.14
N LEU A 59 -20.01 9.99 -3.04
CA LEU A 59 -19.64 10.80 -1.88
C LEU A 59 -20.88 11.58 -1.46
N ALA A 60 -21.51 11.16 -0.36
CA ALA A 60 -22.85 11.63 -0.03
C ALA A 60 -22.83 13.16 -0.01
N GLU A 61 -23.45 13.77 -1.01
CA GLU A 61 -23.71 15.19 -0.98
C GLU A 61 -24.71 15.39 0.15
N ASP A 62 -24.25 16.04 1.20
CA ASP A 62 -25.09 16.53 2.29
C ASP A 62 -26.17 17.42 1.63
N PRO A 63 -27.43 16.97 1.54
CA PRO A 63 -28.46 17.65 0.74
C PRO A 63 -28.74 19.06 1.26
N GLU A 64 -28.50 19.24 2.56
CA GLU A 64 -28.57 20.52 3.24
C GLU A 64 -27.15 21.08 3.38
N GLY A 65 -26.74 21.83 2.37
CA GLY A 65 -25.54 22.67 2.47
C GLY A 65 -25.61 23.53 3.75
N PRO A 66 -24.46 23.94 4.30
CA PRO A 66 -24.43 24.64 5.59
C PRO A 66 -25.31 25.90 5.57
N PRO A 67 -25.88 26.35 6.70
CA PRO A 67 -26.93 27.37 6.79
C PRO A 67 -26.46 28.80 6.42
N PHE A 68 -25.33 28.90 5.74
CA PHE A 68 -24.68 30.15 5.37
C PHE A 68 -25.09 30.59 3.96
N GLY A 69 -25.24 31.91 3.78
CA GLY A 69 -25.46 32.53 2.48
C GLY A 69 -24.29 32.32 1.51
N HIS A 70 -24.54 32.51 0.22
CA HIS A 70 -23.56 32.30 -0.85
C HIS A 70 -22.25 33.07 -0.63
N ALA A 71 -22.31 34.33 -0.20
CA ALA A 71 -21.14 35.15 0.10
C ALA A 71 -20.28 34.56 1.24
N THR A 72 -20.91 34.12 2.33
CA THR A 72 -20.20 33.48 3.45
C THR A 72 -19.54 32.17 3.01
N ARG A 73 -20.19 31.37 2.16
CA ARG A 73 -19.59 30.14 1.60
C ARG A 73 -18.36 30.44 0.75
N GLN A 74 -18.41 31.50 -0.07
CA GLN A 74 -17.27 31.94 -0.87
C GLN A 74 -16.11 32.44 0.00
N LEU A 75 -16.40 33.21 1.05
CA LEU A 75 -15.38 33.67 2.00
C LEU A 75 -14.71 32.51 2.74
N LEU A 76 -15.49 31.52 3.19
CA LEU A 76 -14.94 30.31 3.83
C LEU A 76 -14.07 29.51 2.86
N ALA A 77 -14.51 29.34 1.62
CA ALA A 77 -13.71 28.65 0.60
C ALA A 77 -12.39 29.41 0.32
N ALA A 78 -12.45 30.73 0.17
CA ALA A 78 -11.27 31.56 -0.01
C ALA A 78 -10.32 31.46 1.20
N ALA A 79 -10.84 31.48 2.42
CA ALA A 79 -10.04 31.32 3.63
C ALA A 79 -9.32 29.95 3.66
N VAL A 80 -10.01 28.86 3.30
CA VAL A 80 -9.39 27.52 3.20
C VAL A 80 -8.27 27.52 2.17
N VAL A 81 -8.50 28.10 0.99
CA VAL A 81 -7.47 28.21 -0.06
C VAL A 81 -6.26 29.00 0.45
N VAL A 82 -6.49 30.14 1.11
CA VAL A 82 -5.40 30.94 1.69
C VAL A 82 -4.62 30.14 2.72
N VAL A 83 -5.29 29.42 3.63
CA VAL A 83 -4.60 28.58 4.63
C VAL A 83 -3.75 27.49 3.98
N VAL A 84 -4.27 26.82 2.95
CA VAL A 84 -3.54 25.78 2.23
C VAL A 84 -2.34 26.36 1.49
N VAL A 85 -2.51 27.50 0.81
CA VAL A 85 -1.42 28.18 0.08
C VAL A 85 -0.35 28.69 1.04
N VAL A 86 -0.73 29.33 2.15
CA VAL A 86 0.22 29.76 3.17
C VAL A 86 0.95 28.56 3.76
N GLY A 87 0.23 27.49 4.11
CA GLY A 87 0.83 26.25 4.60
C GLY A 87 1.77 25.60 3.60
N LEU A 88 1.48 25.68 2.30
CA LEU A 88 2.36 25.20 1.23
C LEU A 88 3.64 26.03 1.15
N VAL A 89 3.53 27.36 1.14
CA VAL A 89 4.69 28.26 1.09
C VAL A 89 5.60 28.06 2.30
N LEU A 90 5.02 27.95 3.50
CA LEU A 90 5.78 27.78 4.73
C LEU A 90 6.61 26.49 4.76
N ARG A 91 6.17 25.43 4.07
CA ARG A 91 6.92 24.15 3.96
C ARG A 91 8.23 24.25 3.17
N PHE A 92 8.39 25.30 2.38
CA PHE A 92 9.63 25.58 1.64
C PHE A 92 10.32 26.86 2.11
N TRP A 93 9.75 27.54 3.10
CA TRP A 93 10.28 28.77 3.67
C TRP A 93 10.96 28.47 4.99
N THR A 94 12.20 28.01 4.93
CA THR A 94 13.06 27.94 6.11
C THR A 94 14.39 28.62 5.83
N ARG A 95 14.85 29.41 6.81
CA ARG A 95 16.07 30.22 6.73
C ARG A 95 17.10 29.85 7.80
N SER A 96 16.80 28.85 8.63
CA SER A 96 17.77 28.33 9.58
C SER A 96 18.76 27.43 8.84
N ASP A 97 20.01 27.42 9.29
CA ASP A 97 20.98 26.42 8.84
C ASP A 97 20.51 25.00 9.22
N LEU A 98 21.15 23.98 8.66
CA LEU A 98 20.93 22.60 9.09
C LEU A 98 21.42 22.42 10.54
N TRP A 99 20.52 22.01 11.43
CA TRP A 99 20.92 21.53 12.75
C TRP A 99 21.61 20.16 12.68
N LEU A 100 22.18 19.73 13.80
CA LEU A 100 23.05 18.55 13.90
C LEU A 100 22.46 17.31 13.20
N ASP A 101 21.21 16.95 13.52
CA ASP A 101 20.54 15.76 12.98
C ASP A 101 20.33 15.83 11.46
N GLU A 102 19.98 17.00 10.93
CA GLU A 102 19.85 17.20 9.48
C GLU A 102 21.21 17.08 8.79
N ALA A 103 22.24 17.74 9.34
CA ALA A 103 23.59 17.70 8.78
C ALA A 103 24.15 16.27 8.77
N LEU A 104 23.94 15.49 9.84
CA LEU A 104 24.28 14.07 9.89
C LEU A 104 23.50 13.26 8.86
N THR A 105 22.19 13.50 8.73
CA THR A 105 21.34 12.82 7.75
C THR A 105 21.84 13.05 6.33
N VAL A 106 22.14 14.30 5.96
CA VAL A 106 22.69 14.67 4.65
C VAL A 106 24.07 14.04 4.43
N ASN A 107 24.96 14.08 5.43
CA ASN A 107 26.30 13.51 5.30
C ASN A 107 26.25 11.99 5.07
N ILE A 108 25.40 11.26 5.80
CA ILE A 108 25.23 9.81 5.61
C ILE A 108 24.59 9.51 4.26
N ALA A 109 23.57 10.27 3.85
CA ALA A 109 22.89 10.06 2.58
C ALA A 109 23.79 10.30 1.36
N ARG A 110 24.88 11.06 1.49
CA ARG A 110 25.87 11.27 0.41
C ARG A 110 26.85 10.11 0.22
N LEU A 111 26.90 9.17 1.15
CA LEU A 111 27.79 8.01 1.05
C LEU A 111 27.28 7.03 -0.02
N PRO A 112 28.16 6.19 -0.59
CA PRO A 112 27.73 5.09 -1.45
C PRO A 112 26.71 4.18 -0.75
N LEU A 113 25.70 3.71 -1.49
CA LEU A 113 24.61 2.88 -0.93
C LEU A 113 25.08 1.61 -0.19
N HIS A 114 26.24 1.05 -0.58
CA HIS A 114 26.80 -0.12 0.09
C HIS A 114 27.38 0.20 1.47
N ASP A 115 27.76 1.44 1.72
CA ASP A 115 28.29 1.89 3.00
C ASP A 115 27.19 2.27 4.00
N LEU A 116 26.02 2.69 3.51
CA LEU A 116 24.89 3.17 4.33
C LEU A 116 24.57 2.25 5.52
N PRO A 117 24.42 0.92 5.37
CA PRO A 117 24.10 0.04 6.50
C PRO A 117 25.10 0.13 7.66
N SER A 118 26.39 0.34 7.35
CA SER A 118 27.45 0.42 8.36
C SER A 118 27.45 1.73 9.16
N PHE A 119 27.02 2.83 8.53
CA PHE A 119 26.88 4.14 9.17
C PHE A 119 25.57 4.25 9.93
N LEU A 120 24.47 3.78 9.32
CA LEU A 120 23.16 3.76 9.97
C LEU A 120 23.16 2.95 11.25
N ARG A 121 23.90 1.83 11.29
CA ARG A 121 24.10 1.03 12.51
C ARG A 121 24.62 1.86 13.70
N ARG A 122 25.29 2.99 13.46
CA ARG A 122 25.81 3.92 14.48
C ARG A 122 24.95 5.16 14.70
N ASP A 123 24.14 5.55 13.72
CA ASP A 123 23.23 6.71 13.78
C ASP A 123 21.92 6.42 14.54
N GLY A 124 21.46 5.16 14.51
CA GLY A 124 20.24 4.76 15.22
C GLY A 124 18.95 4.92 14.43
N ALA A 125 19.02 5.32 13.15
CA ALA A 125 17.86 5.46 12.28
C ALA A 125 17.68 4.27 11.30
N PRO A 126 16.43 3.99 10.87
CA PRO A 126 16.13 3.12 9.73
C PRO A 126 16.62 3.68 8.39
N PRO A 127 16.80 2.84 7.35
CA PRO A 127 17.45 3.24 6.10
C PRO A 127 16.57 3.98 5.09
N LEU A 128 15.23 3.89 5.13
CA LEU A 128 14.39 4.29 3.98
C LEU A 128 14.59 5.75 3.59
N TYR A 129 14.56 6.66 4.57
CA TYR A 129 14.68 8.08 4.28
C TYR A 129 16.07 8.45 3.73
N TYR A 130 17.13 7.82 4.24
CA TYR A 130 18.51 8.05 3.78
C TYR A 130 18.70 7.58 2.34
N VAL A 131 18.11 6.44 1.97
CA VAL A 131 18.14 5.93 0.59
C VAL A 131 17.37 6.86 -0.34
N LEU A 132 16.19 7.34 0.05
CA LEU A 132 15.43 8.30 -0.75
C LEU A 132 16.18 9.63 -0.91
N LEU A 133 16.79 10.11 0.18
CA LEU A 133 17.58 11.34 0.17
C LEU A 133 18.86 11.20 -0.66
N HIS A 134 19.49 10.03 -0.69
CA HIS A 134 20.67 9.76 -1.53
C HIS A 134 20.38 10.08 -2.99
N PHE A 135 19.35 9.45 -3.56
CA PHE A 135 18.94 9.72 -4.94
C PHE A 135 18.45 11.16 -5.11
N TRP A 136 17.73 11.71 -4.14
CA TRP A 136 17.27 13.10 -4.21
C TRP A 136 18.44 14.10 -4.31
N ILE A 137 19.52 13.87 -3.56
CA ILE A 137 20.73 14.69 -3.61
C ILE A 137 21.42 14.57 -4.97
N GLU A 138 21.45 13.39 -5.60
CA GLU A 138 22.01 13.23 -6.94
C GLU A 138 21.27 14.07 -7.99
N LEU A 139 19.95 14.22 -7.85
CA LEU A 139 19.13 15.00 -8.78
C LEU A 139 19.12 16.51 -8.49
N PHE A 140 19.04 16.91 -7.23
CA PHE A 140 18.76 18.31 -6.84
C PHE A 140 19.92 18.99 -6.08
N GLY A 141 20.98 18.24 -5.77
CA GLY A 141 22.16 18.74 -5.06
C GLY A 141 21.98 18.79 -3.54
N THR A 142 22.94 19.44 -2.87
CA THR A 142 23.09 19.43 -1.40
C THR A 142 22.76 20.77 -0.72
N SER A 143 22.14 21.71 -1.43
CA SER A 143 21.71 22.96 -0.78
C SER A 143 20.64 22.67 0.28
N ASP A 144 20.56 23.50 1.31
CA ASP A 144 19.56 23.36 2.40
C ASP A 144 18.13 23.25 1.86
N LEU A 145 17.79 24.06 0.86
CA LEU A 145 16.49 23.99 0.20
C LEU A 145 16.31 22.67 -0.55
N ALA A 146 17.33 22.20 -1.28
CA ALA A 146 17.26 20.96 -2.04
C ALA A 146 17.01 19.75 -1.13
N VAL A 147 17.78 19.59 -0.06
CA VAL A 147 17.65 18.43 0.85
C VAL A 147 16.33 18.46 1.62
N ARG A 148 15.89 19.64 2.07
CA ARG A 148 14.60 19.80 2.78
C ARG A 148 13.39 19.66 1.86
N SER A 149 13.54 19.96 0.57
CA SER A 149 12.44 19.84 -0.40
C SER A 149 11.90 18.42 -0.56
N LEU A 150 12.69 17.38 -0.25
CA LEU A 150 12.20 16.00 -0.20
C LEU A 150 11.11 15.83 0.87
N SER A 151 11.36 16.31 2.09
CA SER A 151 10.38 16.29 3.18
C SER A 151 9.20 17.20 2.87
N GLY A 152 9.47 18.39 2.32
CA GLY A 152 8.44 19.31 1.86
C GLY A 152 7.50 18.64 0.85
N LEU A 153 8.05 17.90 -0.12
CA LEU A 153 7.28 17.14 -1.10
C LEU A 153 6.36 16.10 -0.43
N PHE A 154 6.87 15.33 0.54
CA PHE A 154 6.03 14.39 1.29
C PHE A 154 4.91 15.10 2.05
N GLY A 155 5.20 16.24 2.70
CA GLY A 155 4.21 17.07 3.36
C GLY A 155 3.11 17.54 2.40
N VAL A 156 3.48 18.02 1.22
CA VAL A 156 2.56 18.48 0.17
C VAL A 156 1.68 17.35 -0.34
N ILE A 157 2.24 16.17 -0.62
CA ILE A 157 1.48 14.99 -1.05
C ILE A 157 0.51 14.53 0.05
N THR A 158 0.86 14.72 1.32
CA THR A 158 0.02 14.33 2.46
C THR A 158 -1.27 15.15 2.54
N LEU A 159 -1.27 16.42 2.13
CA LEU A 159 -2.45 17.31 2.19
C LEU A 159 -3.69 16.76 1.44
N PRO A 160 -3.63 16.44 0.12
CA PRO A 160 -4.78 15.86 -0.56
C PRO A 160 -5.14 14.46 -0.03
N LEU A 161 -4.18 13.70 0.49
CA LEU A 161 -4.47 12.37 1.04
C LEU A 161 -5.20 12.44 2.39
N VAL A 162 -4.85 13.40 3.26
CA VAL A 162 -5.56 13.59 4.54
C VAL A 162 -6.99 14.07 4.31
N TRP A 163 -7.20 14.90 3.28
CA TRP A 163 -8.54 15.26 2.82
C TRP A 163 -9.37 14.02 2.47
N VAL A 164 -8.82 13.13 1.63
CA VAL A 164 -9.50 11.90 1.21
C VAL A 164 -9.76 10.99 2.41
N ALA A 165 -8.79 10.86 3.32
CA ALA A 165 -8.94 10.08 4.55
C ALA A 165 -10.06 10.64 5.44
N GLY A 166 -10.10 11.95 5.67
CA GLY A 166 -11.14 12.61 6.44
C GLY A 166 -12.53 12.47 5.79
N CYS A 167 -12.61 12.55 4.45
CA CYS A 167 -13.85 12.33 3.71
C CYS A 167 -14.40 10.91 3.90
N ARG A 168 -13.52 9.91 3.99
CA ARG A 168 -13.92 8.52 4.25
C ARG A 168 -14.38 8.29 5.69
N LEU A 169 -13.78 9.00 6.65
CA LEU A 169 -14.12 8.87 8.07
C LEU A 169 -15.43 9.55 8.45
N GLY A 170 -15.72 10.72 7.89
CA GLY A 170 -16.88 11.52 8.30
C GLY A 170 -17.37 12.52 7.28
N GLY A 171 -17.15 12.24 5.98
CA GLY A 171 -17.62 13.08 4.89
C GLY A 171 -16.83 14.37 4.71
N ARG A 172 -17.32 15.23 3.80
CA ARG A 172 -16.60 16.39 3.28
C ARG A 172 -16.22 17.41 4.36
N ARG A 173 -17.02 17.56 5.41
CA ARG A 173 -16.74 18.47 6.53
C ARG A 173 -15.53 18.01 7.34
N VAL A 174 -15.42 16.71 7.62
CA VAL A 174 -14.26 16.12 8.31
C VAL A 174 -13.01 16.16 7.42
N GLY A 175 -13.17 15.92 6.11
CA GLY A 175 -12.09 16.14 5.13
C GLY A 175 -11.55 17.56 5.14
N LEU A 176 -12.43 18.57 5.08
CA LEU A 176 -12.06 19.99 5.18
C LEU A 176 -11.33 20.30 6.48
N ALA A 177 -11.89 19.87 7.61
CA ALA A 177 -11.29 20.11 8.91
C ALA A 177 -9.89 19.48 9.00
N ALA A 178 -9.72 18.23 8.58
CA ALA A 178 -8.43 17.54 8.59
C ALA A 178 -7.39 18.22 7.70
N LEU A 179 -7.78 18.63 6.48
CA LEU A 179 -6.91 19.35 5.56
C LEU A 179 -6.46 20.70 6.15
N VAL A 180 -7.39 21.50 6.67
CA VAL A 180 -7.08 22.81 7.26
C VAL A 180 -6.15 22.64 8.46
N LEU A 181 -6.49 21.73 9.38
CA LEU A 181 -5.68 21.47 10.57
C LEU A 181 -4.26 21.03 10.22
N LEU A 182 -4.09 20.15 9.23
CA LEU A 182 -2.76 19.69 8.82
C LEU A 182 -1.98 20.78 8.05
N ALA A 183 -2.66 21.53 7.18
CA ALA A 183 -2.05 22.59 6.39
C ALA A 183 -1.52 23.72 7.29
N SER A 184 -2.26 24.09 8.34
CA SER A 184 -1.90 25.15 9.28
C SER A 184 -1.16 24.68 10.54
N SER A 185 -0.92 23.37 10.70
CA SER A 185 -0.26 22.84 11.90
C SER A 185 1.21 23.28 11.94
N PRO A 186 1.63 24.02 13.00
CA PRO A 186 3.03 24.46 13.11
C PRO A 186 3.98 23.27 13.23
N PHE A 187 3.55 22.18 13.86
CA PHE A 187 4.35 20.95 13.95
C PHE A 187 4.49 20.26 12.59
N ALA A 188 3.41 20.16 11.81
CA ALA A 188 3.49 19.57 10.47
C ALA A 188 4.41 20.38 9.57
N VAL A 189 4.24 21.71 9.54
CA VAL A 189 5.11 22.61 8.78
C VAL A 189 6.57 22.48 9.24
N ARG A 190 6.83 22.47 10.56
CA ARG A 190 8.19 22.31 11.09
C ARG A 190 8.85 21.02 10.61
N TYR A 191 8.16 19.89 10.69
CA TYR A 191 8.70 18.59 10.28
C TYR A 191 8.80 18.43 8.75
N ASP A 192 7.95 19.11 7.99
CA ASP A 192 8.03 19.16 6.53
C ASP A 192 9.23 20.01 6.05
N THR A 193 9.72 20.93 6.89
CA THR A 193 10.92 21.75 6.61
C THR A 193 12.24 21.13 7.10
N GLU A 194 12.23 19.94 7.68
CA GLU A 194 13.45 19.25 8.11
C GLU A 194 13.86 18.18 7.10
N ALA A 195 15.15 18.08 6.79
CA ALA A 195 15.74 16.96 6.05
C ALA A 195 15.80 15.69 6.92
N ARG A 196 14.63 15.25 7.42
CA ARG A 196 14.38 14.13 8.31
C ARG A 196 13.14 13.33 7.87
N MET A 197 13.00 12.12 8.39
CA MET A 197 11.98 11.15 8.02
C MET A 197 10.54 11.47 8.47
N TYR A 198 10.31 12.50 9.27
CA TYR A 198 9.02 12.74 9.92
C TYR A 198 7.88 12.99 8.92
N ALA A 199 8.13 13.80 7.89
CA ALA A 199 7.16 14.04 6.82
C ALA A 199 6.81 12.75 6.04
N LEU A 200 7.81 11.89 5.82
CA LEU A 200 7.61 10.57 5.20
C LEU A 200 6.74 9.68 6.09
N VAL A 201 6.95 9.67 7.41
CA VAL A 201 6.12 8.91 8.36
C VAL A 201 4.68 9.40 8.33
N ALA A 202 4.45 10.72 8.29
CA ALA A 202 3.11 11.29 8.18
C ALA A 202 2.41 10.84 6.89
N LEU A 203 3.10 10.92 5.76
CA LEU A 203 2.61 10.45 4.47
C LEU A 203 2.23 8.96 4.51
N LEU A 204 3.16 8.11 4.96
CA LEU A 204 2.96 6.67 5.04
C LEU A 204 1.85 6.29 6.04
N THR A 205 1.65 7.06 7.10
CA THR A 205 0.55 6.86 8.05
C THR A 205 -0.81 7.08 7.38
N VAL A 206 -0.97 8.16 6.62
CA VAL A 206 -2.21 8.43 5.88
C VAL A 206 -2.43 7.39 4.78
N LEU A 207 -1.38 7.01 4.05
CA LEU A 207 -1.46 5.92 3.07
C LEU A 207 -1.83 4.59 3.72
N GLY A 208 -1.29 4.29 4.89
CA GLY A 208 -1.57 3.08 5.66
C GLY A 208 -3.03 3.04 6.10
N PHE A 209 -3.56 4.16 6.61
CA PHE A 209 -4.99 4.30 6.89
C PHE A 209 -5.86 4.03 5.65
N LEU A 210 -5.52 4.67 4.51
CA LEU A 210 -6.29 4.50 3.27
C LEU A 210 -6.18 3.08 2.69
N ALA A 211 -5.06 2.39 2.89
CA ALA A 211 -4.88 0.99 2.48
C ALA A 211 -5.69 0.05 3.38
N LEU A 212 -5.64 0.28 4.69
CA LEU A 212 -6.40 -0.47 5.70
C LEU A 212 -7.92 -0.33 5.50
N ASP A 213 -8.40 0.88 5.30
CA ASP A 213 -9.82 1.14 5.01
C ASP A 213 -10.29 0.35 3.77
N ARG A 214 -9.51 0.37 2.69
CA ARG A 214 -9.82 -0.42 1.49
C ARG A 214 -9.74 -1.93 1.71
N SER A 215 -8.80 -2.42 2.52
CA SER A 215 -8.62 -3.86 2.76
C SER A 215 -9.71 -4.42 3.67
N LEU A 216 -10.23 -3.63 4.60
CA LEU A 216 -11.37 -3.99 5.45
C LEU A 216 -12.66 -4.12 4.63
N ASP A 217 -12.90 -3.19 3.73
CA ASP A 217 -14.09 -3.22 2.86
C ASP A 217 -13.97 -4.25 1.73
N ARG A 218 -12.79 -4.36 1.12
CA ARG A 218 -12.52 -5.23 -0.04
C ARG A 218 -11.13 -5.85 0.06
N PRO A 219 -10.96 -7.03 0.70
CA PRO A 219 -9.66 -7.69 0.88
C PRO A 219 -9.14 -8.36 -0.41
N ARG A 220 -8.97 -7.58 -1.48
CA ARG A 220 -8.36 -8.03 -2.74
C ARG A 220 -6.84 -8.08 -2.60
N PRO A 221 -6.13 -8.96 -3.33
CA PRO A 221 -4.68 -9.08 -3.24
C PRO A 221 -3.93 -7.75 -3.37
N GLY A 222 -4.35 -6.87 -4.29
CA GLY A 222 -3.74 -5.53 -4.45
C GLY A 222 -3.89 -4.62 -3.23
N ASN A 223 -5.05 -4.64 -2.55
CA ASN A 223 -5.27 -3.82 -1.35
C ASN A 223 -4.45 -4.36 -0.17
N LEU A 224 -4.37 -5.69 -0.04
CA LEU A 224 -3.58 -6.35 0.99
C LEU A 224 -2.07 -6.13 0.77
N ALA A 225 -1.61 -6.21 -0.48
CA ALA A 225 -0.23 -5.92 -0.85
C ALA A 225 0.12 -4.45 -0.54
N ALA A 226 -0.75 -3.50 -0.86
CA ALA A 226 -0.55 -2.10 -0.52
C ALA A 226 -0.42 -1.90 1.00
N LEU A 227 -1.27 -2.54 1.81
CA LEU A 227 -1.20 -2.47 3.27
C LEU A 227 0.11 -3.09 3.81
N ALA A 228 0.53 -4.25 3.29
CA ALA A 228 1.77 -4.91 3.67
C ALA A 228 3.01 -4.05 3.32
N VAL A 229 3.04 -3.50 2.11
CA VAL A 229 4.13 -2.62 1.64
C VAL A 229 4.22 -1.37 2.50
N VAL A 230 3.11 -0.67 2.73
CA VAL A 230 3.12 0.55 3.57
C VAL A 230 3.54 0.24 5.01
N THR A 231 3.11 -0.90 5.56
CA THR A 231 3.55 -1.36 6.89
C THR A 231 5.07 -1.56 6.93
N GLY A 232 5.65 -2.25 5.95
CA GLY A 232 7.10 -2.42 5.83
C GLY A 232 7.82 -1.08 5.71
N LEU A 233 7.35 -0.19 4.82
CA LEU A 233 7.92 1.14 4.63
C LEU A 233 7.87 1.98 5.91
N LEU A 234 6.80 1.91 6.72
CA LEU A 234 6.71 2.60 8.00
C LEU A 234 7.79 2.15 8.99
N LEU A 235 8.04 0.84 9.08
CA LEU A 235 9.09 0.28 9.95
C LEU A 235 10.49 0.66 9.47
N TYR A 236 10.69 0.67 8.14
CA TYR A 236 11.93 1.12 7.51
C TYR A 236 12.08 2.65 7.46
N ALA A 237 11.05 3.43 7.81
CA ALA A 237 11.11 4.89 7.93
C ALA A 237 11.46 5.33 9.36
N HIS A 238 10.80 4.75 10.36
CA HIS A 238 10.97 5.17 11.76
C HIS A 238 10.63 4.05 12.76
N TYR A 239 11.49 3.80 13.75
CA TYR A 239 11.25 2.71 14.71
C TYR A 239 10.01 2.92 15.57
N TRP A 240 9.64 4.16 15.87
CA TRP A 240 8.43 4.43 16.65
C TRP A 240 7.14 4.03 15.91
N SER A 241 7.20 3.75 14.61
CA SER A 241 6.08 3.14 13.87
C SER A 241 5.67 1.77 14.44
N ILE A 242 6.53 1.08 15.20
CA ILE A 242 6.17 -0.18 15.87
C ILE A 242 4.96 -0.01 16.81
N TYR A 243 4.80 1.16 17.44
CA TYR A 243 3.66 1.40 18.33
C TYR A 243 2.37 1.49 17.53
N LEU A 244 2.38 2.26 16.42
CA LEU A 244 1.24 2.35 15.51
C LEU A 244 0.88 0.97 14.93
N VAL A 245 1.87 0.26 14.39
CA VAL A 245 1.68 -1.08 13.81
C VAL A 245 1.18 -2.07 14.86
N GLY A 246 1.73 -2.04 16.07
CA GLY A 246 1.28 -2.85 17.21
C GLY A 246 -0.17 -2.57 17.59
N THR A 247 -0.57 -1.29 17.69
CA THR A 247 -1.97 -0.92 17.92
C THR A 247 -2.89 -1.44 16.83
N ILE A 248 -2.50 -1.33 15.55
CA ILE A 248 -3.30 -1.85 14.44
C ILE A 248 -3.39 -3.38 14.47
N LEU A 249 -2.31 -4.09 14.79
CA LEU A 249 -2.33 -5.55 14.95
C LEU A 249 -3.30 -5.98 16.05
N LEU A 250 -3.23 -5.35 17.22
CA LEU A 250 -4.13 -5.64 18.35
C LEU A 250 -5.59 -5.35 17.99
N TRP A 251 -5.85 -4.20 17.37
CA TRP A 251 -7.19 -3.82 16.93
C TRP A 251 -7.74 -4.78 15.85
N LEU A 252 -6.92 -5.18 14.87
CA LEU A 252 -7.31 -6.15 13.84
C LEU A 252 -7.57 -7.54 14.42
N ALA A 253 -6.76 -7.99 15.39
CA ALA A 253 -7.00 -9.24 16.11
C ALA A 253 -8.32 -9.18 16.87
N PHE A 254 -8.62 -8.05 17.51
CA PHE A 254 -9.90 -7.83 18.17
C PHE A 254 -11.08 -7.87 17.18
N GLU A 255 -11.00 -7.12 16.07
CA GLU A 255 -12.05 -7.10 15.03
C GLU A 255 -12.23 -8.45 14.32
N ALA A 256 -11.15 -9.23 14.18
CA ALA A 256 -11.21 -10.57 13.61
C ALA A 256 -12.04 -11.56 14.45
N VAL A 257 -12.05 -11.39 15.77
CA VAL A 257 -12.72 -12.31 16.72
C VAL A 257 -14.05 -11.75 17.21
N TRP A 258 -14.06 -10.52 17.71
CA TRP A 258 -15.22 -9.88 18.36
C TRP A 258 -15.87 -8.79 17.50
N GLY A 259 -15.25 -8.42 16.38
CA GLY A 259 -15.72 -7.36 15.50
C GLY A 259 -17.05 -7.63 14.80
N ARG A 260 -17.53 -6.62 14.07
CA ARG A 260 -18.79 -6.72 13.32
C ARG A 260 -18.66 -7.80 12.23
N PRO A 261 -19.68 -8.66 12.00
CA PRO A 261 -19.59 -9.75 11.02
C PRO A 261 -19.12 -9.32 9.63
N ARG A 262 -19.57 -8.15 9.17
CA ARG A 262 -19.17 -7.54 7.88
C ARG A 262 -17.67 -7.27 7.74
N TRP A 263 -16.95 -7.08 8.84
CA TRP A 263 -15.53 -6.68 8.86
C TRP A 263 -14.59 -7.83 9.23
N ARG A 264 -15.09 -8.93 9.80
CA ARG A 264 -14.25 -10.05 10.27
C ARG A 264 -13.37 -10.66 9.17
N ALA A 265 -13.90 -10.81 7.96
CA ALA A 265 -13.13 -11.34 6.83
C ALA A 265 -12.01 -10.37 6.41
N GLY A 266 -12.34 -9.08 6.25
CA GLY A 266 -11.38 -8.03 5.95
C GLY A 266 -10.33 -7.86 7.04
N ALA A 267 -10.71 -7.95 8.31
CA ALA A 267 -9.82 -7.85 9.46
C ALA A 267 -8.81 -8.99 9.51
N ARG A 268 -9.25 -10.25 9.33
CA ARG A 268 -8.35 -11.42 9.25
C ARG A 268 -7.35 -11.30 8.09
N ALA A 269 -7.83 -10.93 6.90
CA ALA A 269 -6.97 -10.75 5.74
C ALA A 269 -5.95 -9.59 5.97
N SER A 270 -6.42 -8.48 6.54
CA SER A 270 -5.57 -7.32 6.85
C SER A 270 -4.55 -7.64 7.93
N LEU A 271 -4.90 -8.47 8.92
CA LEU A 271 -3.97 -8.94 9.96
C LEU A 271 -2.81 -9.72 9.32
N VAL A 272 -3.11 -10.63 8.40
CA VAL A 272 -2.08 -11.37 7.64
C VAL A 272 -1.22 -10.41 6.81
N ALA A 273 -1.82 -9.39 6.17
CA ALA A 273 -1.07 -8.40 5.39
C ALA A 273 -0.13 -7.56 6.26
N VAL A 274 -0.58 -7.08 7.42
CA VAL A 274 0.28 -6.32 8.35
C VAL A 274 1.40 -7.21 8.89
N LEU A 275 1.12 -8.48 9.24
CA LEU A 275 2.15 -9.44 9.64
C LEU A 275 3.18 -9.70 8.52
N ALA A 276 2.73 -9.81 7.26
CA ALA A 276 3.63 -9.92 6.11
C ALA A 276 4.49 -8.66 5.93
N GLY A 277 3.93 -7.47 6.16
CA GLY A 277 4.68 -6.22 6.22
C GLY A 277 5.73 -6.22 7.33
N CYS A 278 5.39 -6.68 8.54
CA CYS A 278 6.35 -6.84 9.64
C CYS A 278 7.47 -7.83 9.30
N LEU A 279 7.14 -8.93 8.61
CA LEU A 279 8.12 -9.92 8.18
C LEU A 279 9.19 -9.33 7.26
N SER A 280 8.83 -8.33 6.45
CA SER A 280 9.81 -7.63 5.60
C SER A 280 10.92 -6.94 6.39
N PHE A 281 10.69 -6.61 7.65
CA PHE A 281 11.65 -5.94 8.52
C PHE A 281 12.63 -6.91 9.22
N VAL A 282 12.40 -8.23 9.13
CA VAL A 282 13.26 -9.26 9.76
C VAL A 282 14.75 -9.14 9.39
N PRO A 283 15.14 -8.90 8.12
CA PRO A 283 16.54 -8.72 7.76
C PRO A 283 17.23 -7.55 8.47
N TRP A 284 16.47 -6.57 8.96
CA TRP A 284 16.99 -5.38 9.66
C TRP A 284 17.06 -5.55 11.18
N LEU A 285 16.44 -6.60 11.75
CA LEU A 285 16.43 -6.84 13.19
C LEU A 285 17.82 -6.88 13.84
N PRO A 286 18.87 -7.49 13.24
CA PRO A 286 20.22 -7.46 13.83
C PRO A 286 20.76 -6.03 14.02
N THR A 287 20.52 -5.15 13.04
CA THR A 287 20.92 -3.73 13.12
C THR A 287 20.09 -2.99 14.15
N PHE A 288 18.77 -3.22 14.17
CA PHE A 288 17.87 -2.63 15.16
C PHE A 288 18.28 -2.99 16.60
N PHE A 289 18.53 -4.27 16.90
CA PHE A 289 18.97 -4.69 18.24
C PHE A 289 20.37 -4.17 18.59
N PHE A 290 21.23 -4.00 17.59
CA PHE A 290 22.51 -3.35 17.83
C PHE A 290 22.30 -1.88 18.23
N GLN A 291 21.51 -1.14 17.48
CA GLN A 291 21.21 0.27 17.77
C GLN A 291 20.54 0.42 19.14
N SER A 292 19.54 -0.40 19.46
CA SER A 292 18.85 -0.31 20.75
C SER A 292 19.77 -0.50 21.96
N ARG A 293 20.92 -1.15 21.79
CA ARG A 293 21.92 -1.40 22.84
C ARG A 293 23.07 -0.39 22.84
N HIS A 294 23.32 0.32 21.74
CA HIS A 294 24.56 1.09 21.56
C HIS A 294 24.35 2.54 21.10
N THR A 295 23.18 2.89 20.57
CA THR A 295 22.88 4.24 20.04
C THR A 295 21.89 4.99 20.93
N GLY A 296 21.88 4.69 22.24
CA GLY A 296 21.12 5.43 23.23
C GLY A 296 21.72 6.80 23.52
N THR A 297 20.95 7.68 24.15
CA THR A 297 21.43 9.02 24.52
C THR A 297 22.60 8.92 25.51
N PRO A 298 23.66 9.76 25.38
CA PRO A 298 24.82 9.74 26.28
C PRO A 298 24.51 9.88 27.78
N TRP A 299 23.33 10.39 28.10
CA TRP A 299 22.83 10.64 29.46
C TRP A 299 21.84 9.58 29.97
N ALA A 300 21.52 8.57 29.15
CA ALA A 300 20.80 7.39 29.62
C ALA A 300 21.85 6.31 29.92
N VAL A 301 21.99 5.96 31.20
CA VAL A 301 22.76 4.76 31.58
C VAL A 301 21.95 3.54 31.09
N PRO A 302 22.59 2.55 30.44
CA PRO A 302 21.90 1.35 29.99
C PRO A 302 21.20 0.60 31.12
#